data_AF-A0A1X0QM63-F1
#
_entry.id   AF-A0A1X0QM63-F1
#
_cell.length_a   1.000
_cell.length_b   1.000
_cell.length_c   1.000
_cell.angle_alpha   90.00
_cell.angle_beta   90.00
_cell.angle_gamma   90.00
#
_symmetry.space_group_name_H-M   'P 1'
#
loop_
_entity.id
_entity.type
_entity.pdbx_description
1 polymer ?
#
loop_
_entity_poly.entity_id
_entity_poly.type
_entity_poly.pdbx_seq_one_letter_code
_entity_poly.pdbx_strand_id
1 'polypeptide(L)'
;MSFQILYEDRYSNAVDEYGRPESMDYIIDEERCALETVSSHIQYLHNQPQENNFDVGSMEDEDAKDNVDVCMKEVLTKRAYTLYTDQDKVRFFKLMFENVMSVSAAAKRLGIHVRTAQRWAQMYKTDPDSIFIKYKKTGRSRILQVEYKQVILEYIDENPSAVLEQVMDQLLQKFQDFKVSKSTVNNFVRTECNLSLKKPQFQPVDRSSEEKIQERFDWVHKWKCTDMDFRTNCIFLDESAFHINLNVVWLGQKKKKDCLL
;
A
#
# COMPACT_ATOMS: atom_id res chain seq x y z
N MET A 1 3.19 37.18 10.91
CA MET A 1 4.43 36.62 10.34
C MET A 1 4.87 37.56 9.25
N SER A 2 5.98 38.25 9.49
CA SER A 2 6.65 39.11 8.51
C SER A 2 7.86 38.34 8.00
N PHE A 3 7.82 37.90 6.74
CA PHE A 3 9.00 37.39 6.05
C PHE A 3 9.59 38.55 5.23
N GLN A 4 10.91 38.57 5.07
CA GLN A 4 11.62 39.61 4.32
C GLN A 4 12.45 38.97 3.22
N ILE A 5 12.39 39.57 2.02
CA ILE A 5 13.13 39.10 0.85
C ILE A 5 14.11 40.20 0.45
N LEU A 6 15.38 39.81 0.34
CA LEU A 6 16.46 40.67 -0.13
C LEU A 6 17.04 40.05 -1.40
N TYR A 7 17.30 40.86 -2.41
CA TYR A 7 17.97 40.38 -3.63
C TYR A 7 18.95 41.40 -4.20
N GLU A 8 19.94 40.92 -4.93
CA GLU A 8 20.93 41.75 -5.62
C GLU A 8 20.39 42.14 -7.01
N ASP A 9 20.31 43.45 -7.26
CA ASP A 9 19.86 43.99 -8.55
C ASP A 9 20.97 43.92 -9.63
N ARG A 10 20.64 44.31 -10.87
CA ARG A 10 21.60 44.35 -12.00
C ARG A 10 22.80 45.28 -11.79
N TYR A 11 22.77 46.11 -10.76
CA TYR A 11 23.79 47.08 -10.42
C TYR A 11 24.56 46.67 -9.16
N SER A 12 24.41 45.42 -8.71
CA SER A 12 25.03 44.85 -7.52
C SER A 12 24.64 45.53 -6.20
N ASN A 13 23.44 46.09 -6.13
CA ASN A 13 22.88 46.63 -4.89
C ASN A 13 21.92 45.63 -4.25
N ALA A 14 22.03 45.44 -2.94
CA ALA A 14 21.04 44.71 -2.16
C ALA A 14 19.79 45.57 -1.95
N VAL A 15 18.64 45.07 -2.39
CA VAL A 15 17.35 45.78 -2.30
C VAL A 15 16.25 44.91 -1.69
N ASP A 16 15.29 45.57 -1.03
CA ASP A 16 14.11 44.95 -0.43
C ASP A 16 13.02 44.57 -1.47
N GLU A 17 11.91 43.99 -1.00
CA GLU A 17 10.77 43.59 -1.83
C GLU A 17 10.08 44.76 -2.60
N TYR A 18 10.40 46.00 -2.25
CA TYR A 18 9.94 47.23 -2.89
C TYR A 18 11.03 47.91 -3.73
N GLY A 19 12.23 47.32 -3.83
CA GLY A 19 13.37 47.88 -4.55
C GLY A 19 14.09 49.01 -3.82
N ARG A 20 13.89 49.12 -2.49
CA ARG A 20 14.58 50.12 -1.67
C ARG A 20 15.92 49.55 -1.20
N PRO A 21 16.99 50.38 -1.21
CA PRO A 21 18.27 49.97 -0.66
C PRO A 21 18.14 49.81 0.85
N GLU A 22 18.56 48.67 1.38
CA GLU A 22 18.49 48.37 2.81
C GLU A 22 19.90 48.29 3.40
N SER A 23 20.14 49.03 4.50
CA SER A 23 21.36 48.90 5.29
C SER A 23 21.23 47.65 6.16
N MET A 24 21.99 46.61 5.82
CA MET A 24 22.09 45.37 6.62
C MET A 24 22.85 45.63 7.92
N ASP A 25 22.23 46.32 8.87
CA ASP A 25 22.73 46.44 10.24
C ASP A 25 22.27 45.21 11.04
N TYR A 26 23.03 44.12 10.96
CA TYR A 26 22.78 42.94 11.80
C TYR A 26 23.21 43.25 13.24
N ILE A 27 22.23 43.46 14.12
CA ILE A 27 22.41 43.34 15.56
C ILE A 27 22.59 41.85 15.84
N ILE A 28 23.84 41.41 16.00
CA ILE A 28 24.13 40.10 16.58
C ILE A 28 23.66 40.17 18.02
N ASP A 29 22.51 39.58 18.32
CA ASP A 29 22.08 39.42 19.71
C ASP A 29 23.03 38.41 20.36
N GLU A 30 24.08 38.93 20.99
CA GLU A 30 25.05 38.17 21.77
C GLU A 30 24.47 37.78 23.14
N GLU A 31 23.15 37.80 23.29
CA GLU A 31 22.47 37.12 24.40
C GLU A 31 22.59 35.62 24.20
N ARG A 32 23.66 35.06 24.77
CA ARG A 32 23.83 33.63 25.02
C ARG A 32 22.60 33.12 25.76
N CYS A 33 21.60 32.61 25.05
CA CYS A 33 20.53 31.84 25.68
C CYS A 33 21.20 30.67 26.41
N ALA A 34 21.23 30.73 27.73
CA ALA A 34 21.72 29.64 28.56
C ALA A 34 20.73 28.48 28.40
N LEU A 35 21.04 27.57 27.47
CA LEU A 35 20.28 26.34 27.30
C LEU A 35 20.48 25.48 28.56
N GLU A 36 19.46 25.39 29.41
CA GLU A 36 19.46 24.45 30.53
C GLU A 36 19.25 23.02 30.01
N THR A 37 20.12 22.10 30.43
CA THR A 37 19.97 20.69 30.10
C THR A 37 18.81 20.09 30.90
N VAL A 38 17.66 19.90 30.26
CA VAL A 38 16.43 19.43 30.93
C VAL A 38 16.50 17.94 31.32
N SER A 39 17.26 17.12 30.59
CA SER A 39 17.55 15.72 30.96
C SER A 39 18.75 15.16 30.19
N SER A 40 19.49 14.23 30.78
CA SER A 40 20.55 13.50 30.07
C SER A 40 20.04 12.18 29.49
N HIS A 41 20.68 11.68 28.43
CA HIS A 41 20.35 10.39 27.81
C HIS A 41 20.37 9.22 28.81
N ILE A 42 21.27 9.28 29.80
CA ILE A 42 21.38 8.29 30.88
C ILE A 42 20.12 8.29 31.75
N GLN A 43 19.60 9.48 32.06
CA GLN A 43 18.41 9.67 32.88
C GLN A 43 17.15 9.16 32.18
N TYR A 44 17.09 9.27 30.85
CA TYR A 44 16.03 8.67 30.04
C TYR A 44 16.05 7.13 30.07
N LEU A 45 17.21 6.51 29.89
CA LEU A 45 17.34 5.05 29.92
C LEU A 45 16.98 4.47 31.29
N HIS A 46 17.30 5.18 32.37
CA HIS A 46 17.01 4.74 33.74
C HIS A 46 15.51 4.82 34.10
N ASN A 47 14.76 5.67 33.40
CA ASN A 47 13.32 5.84 33.59
C ASN A 47 12.49 4.97 32.62
N GLN A 48 13.14 4.14 31.80
CA GLN A 48 12.46 3.25 30.88
C GLN A 48 11.80 2.10 31.68
N PRO A 49 10.46 1.96 31.68
CA PRO A 49 9.79 0.91 32.44
C PRO A 49 10.23 -0.46 31.93
N GLN A 50 10.64 -1.35 32.84
CA GLN A 50 10.96 -2.74 32.51
C GLN A 50 9.71 -3.43 31.94
N GLU A 51 9.84 -3.95 30.72
CA GLU A 51 8.83 -4.85 30.16
C GLU A 51 8.83 -6.14 30.99
N ASN A 52 7.83 -6.28 31.87
CA ASN A 52 7.59 -7.52 32.58
C ASN A 52 7.25 -8.63 31.56
N ASN A 53 8.18 -9.57 31.39
CA ASN A 53 7.89 -10.85 30.77
C ASN A 53 6.88 -11.57 31.66
N PHE A 54 5.61 -11.53 31.29
CA PHE A 54 4.60 -12.37 31.91
C PHE A 54 4.87 -13.81 31.52
N ASP A 55 5.28 -14.57 32.53
CA ASP A 55 5.39 -16.02 32.56
C ASP A 55 4.05 -16.66 32.19
N VAL A 56 4.05 -17.48 31.14
CA VAL A 56 2.86 -18.20 30.66
C VAL A 56 2.66 -19.40 31.56
N GLY A 57 1.90 -19.18 32.65
CA GLY A 57 1.36 -20.23 33.48
C GLY A 57 0.18 -20.92 32.78
N SER A 58 0.30 -22.23 32.60
CA SER A 58 -0.76 -23.14 32.19
C SER A 58 -1.96 -23.07 33.13
N MET A 59 -3.15 -22.76 32.60
CA MET A 59 -4.43 -23.06 33.25
C MET A 59 -5.23 -23.97 32.33
N GLU A 60 -5.58 -25.13 32.88
CA GLU A 60 -6.55 -26.08 32.36
C GLU A 60 -7.96 -25.52 32.64
N ASP A 61 -8.80 -25.44 31.60
CA ASP A 61 -10.23 -25.17 31.75
C ASP A 61 -10.99 -26.48 31.53
N GLU A 62 -11.43 -27.07 32.64
CA GLU A 62 -12.58 -27.96 32.71
C GLU A 62 -13.84 -27.09 32.79
N ASP A 63 -14.67 -27.10 31.75
CA ASP A 63 -16.12 -27.09 31.92
C ASP A 63 -16.84 -27.51 30.64
N ALA A 64 -17.40 -28.71 30.71
CA ALA A 64 -18.25 -29.32 29.71
C ALA A 64 -19.68 -28.78 29.78
N LYS A 65 -20.24 -28.37 28.64
CA LYS A 65 -21.67 -28.58 28.33
C LYS A 65 -21.85 -29.01 26.87
N ASP A 66 -21.88 -30.34 26.75
CA ASP A 66 -22.82 -31.14 25.97
C ASP A 66 -23.70 -30.42 24.93
N ASN A 67 -23.40 -30.67 23.65
CA ASN A 67 -24.42 -30.85 22.63
C ASN A 67 -23.95 -31.97 21.70
N VAL A 68 -24.52 -33.15 21.93
CA VAL A 68 -24.37 -34.33 21.11
C VAL A 68 -24.97 -34.04 19.73
N ASP A 69 -24.11 -33.82 18.72
CA ASP A 69 -24.48 -34.07 17.33
C ASP A 69 -23.64 -35.22 16.79
N VAL A 70 -24.29 -36.39 16.74
CA VAL A 70 -23.79 -37.62 16.15
C VAL A 70 -23.72 -37.39 14.63
N CYS A 71 -22.60 -36.89 14.14
CA CYS A 71 -22.31 -36.87 12.71
C CYS A 71 -21.06 -37.70 12.44
N MET A 72 -21.31 -39.00 12.23
CA MET A 72 -20.51 -39.94 11.44
C MET A 72 -18.98 -39.71 11.44
N LYS A 73 -18.27 -40.50 12.24
CA LYS A 73 -16.91 -40.97 11.90
C LYS A 73 -16.98 -41.86 10.64
N GLU A 74 -17.35 -41.28 9.51
CA GLU A 74 -17.21 -41.90 8.20
C GLU A 74 -15.96 -41.32 7.52
N VAL A 75 -14.87 -42.07 7.68
CA VAL A 75 -13.92 -42.39 6.60
C VAL A 75 -13.67 -41.22 5.62
N LEU A 76 -12.95 -40.20 6.07
CA LEU A 76 -12.22 -39.34 5.13
C LEU A 76 -10.93 -40.05 4.69
N THR A 77 -11.05 -41.22 4.06
CA THR A 77 -10.07 -41.63 3.04
C THR A 77 -10.31 -40.78 1.80
N LYS A 78 -10.17 -39.45 1.92
CA LYS A 78 -10.03 -38.60 0.74
C LYS A 78 -8.73 -39.06 0.09
N ARG A 79 -8.87 -39.82 -1.01
CA ARG A 79 -7.74 -40.34 -1.79
C ARG A 79 -6.74 -39.19 -1.99
N ALA A 80 -5.52 -39.35 -1.47
CA ALA A 80 -4.47 -38.38 -1.69
C ALA A 80 -4.34 -38.15 -3.20
N TYR A 81 -4.54 -36.90 -3.63
CA TYR A 81 -4.48 -36.58 -5.05
C TYR A 81 -3.04 -36.71 -5.53
N THR A 82 -2.75 -37.70 -6.37
CA THR A 82 -1.40 -37.91 -6.92
C THR A 82 -1.10 -36.81 -7.91
N LEU A 83 -0.19 -35.90 -7.53
CA LEU A 83 0.35 -34.87 -8.42
C LEU A 83 1.62 -35.41 -9.08
N TYR A 84 1.66 -35.37 -10.42
CA TYR A 84 2.84 -35.76 -11.19
C TYR A 84 3.61 -34.52 -11.63
N THR A 85 4.92 -34.56 -11.48
CA THR A 85 5.82 -33.48 -11.90
C THR A 85 6.19 -33.61 -13.38
N ASP A 86 6.74 -32.55 -13.98
CA ASP A 86 7.22 -32.63 -15.36
C ASP A 86 8.43 -33.57 -15.48
N GLN A 87 9.19 -33.77 -14.40
CA GLN A 87 10.27 -34.75 -14.34
C GLN A 87 9.74 -36.19 -14.45
N ASP A 88 8.57 -36.49 -13.86
CA ASP A 88 7.93 -37.80 -13.98
C ASP A 88 7.50 -38.07 -15.42
N LYS A 89 7.02 -37.04 -16.13
CA LYS A 89 6.70 -37.13 -17.56
C LYS A 89 7.95 -37.41 -18.40
N VAL A 90 9.06 -36.70 -18.15
CA VAL A 90 10.32 -36.92 -18.86
C VAL A 90 10.85 -38.33 -18.63
N ARG A 91 10.87 -38.81 -17.38
CA ARG A 91 11.27 -40.20 -17.06
C ARG A 91 10.39 -41.22 -17.75
N PHE A 92 9.09 -40.97 -17.83
CA PHE A 92 8.14 -41.82 -18.53
C PHE A 92 8.44 -41.90 -20.04
N PHE A 93 8.62 -40.76 -20.71
CA PHE A 93 8.95 -40.75 -22.13
C PHE A 93 10.34 -41.34 -22.42
N LYS A 94 11.32 -41.15 -21.52
CA LYS A 94 12.63 -41.79 -21.60
C LYS A 94 12.52 -43.32 -21.60
N LEU A 95 11.70 -43.90 -20.72
CA LEU A 95 11.46 -45.34 -20.68
C LEU A 95 10.71 -45.84 -21.93
N MET A 96 9.78 -45.04 -22.46
CA MET A 96 9.04 -45.37 -23.68
C MET A 96 9.93 -45.40 -24.93
N PHE A 97 10.80 -44.40 -25.11
CA PHE A 97 11.61 -44.26 -26.33
C PHE A 97 12.94 -44.99 -26.27
N GLU A 98 13.71 -44.86 -25.18
CA GLU A 98 15.06 -45.46 -25.10
C GLU A 98 15.02 -46.94 -24.73
N ASN A 99 14.08 -47.34 -23.87
CA ASN A 99 13.97 -48.72 -23.40
C ASN A 99 12.86 -49.51 -24.12
N VAL A 100 12.22 -48.90 -25.13
CA VAL A 100 11.15 -49.49 -25.97
C VAL A 100 10.06 -50.18 -25.14
N MET A 101 9.76 -49.63 -23.96
CA MET A 101 8.74 -50.19 -23.06
C MET A 101 7.33 -49.82 -23.56
N SER A 102 6.35 -50.70 -23.32
CA SER A 102 4.95 -50.32 -23.53
C SER A 102 4.50 -49.28 -22.51
N VAL A 103 3.50 -48.46 -22.87
CA VAL A 103 2.92 -47.41 -22.00
C VAL A 103 2.58 -47.95 -20.61
N SER A 104 1.96 -49.13 -20.56
CA SER A 104 1.56 -49.78 -19.31
C SER A 104 2.77 -50.24 -18.48
N ALA A 105 3.79 -50.80 -19.13
CA ALA A 105 4.99 -51.27 -18.44
C ALA A 105 5.82 -50.10 -17.88
N ALA A 106 6.00 -49.03 -18.65
CA ALA A 106 6.67 -47.81 -18.19
C ALA A 106 5.91 -47.13 -17.03
N ALA A 107 4.58 -47.07 -17.13
CA ALA A 107 3.73 -46.50 -16.06
C ALA A 107 3.85 -47.29 -14.75
N LYS A 108 3.76 -48.63 -14.80
CA LYS A 108 3.92 -49.49 -13.62
C LYS A 108 5.31 -49.35 -12.99
N ARG A 109 6.36 -49.28 -13.81
CA ARG A 109 7.75 -49.12 -13.32
C ARG A 109 7.98 -47.81 -12.57
N LEU A 110 7.30 -46.74 -12.98
CA LEU A 110 7.39 -45.42 -12.36
C LEU A 110 6.30 -45.16 -11.30
N GLY A 111 5.44 -46.15 -11.01
CA GLY A 111 4.31 -45.96 -10.09
C GLY A 111 3.27 -44.94 -10.60
N ILE A 112 3.25 -44.64 -11.90
CA ILE A 112 2.28 -43.74 -12.51
C ILE A 112 1.01 -44.52 -12.81
N HIS A 113 -0.14 -43.93 -12.50
CA HIS A 113 -1.41 -44.54 -12.85
C HIS A 113 -1.52 -44.73 -14.38
N VAL A 114 -1.78 -45.97 -14.81
CA VAL A 114 -1.74 -46.37 -16.24
C VAL A 114 -2.61 -45.48 -17.12
N ARG A 115 -3.80 -45.07 -16.65
CA ARG A 115 -4.69 -44.17 -17.41
C ARG A 115 -4.09 -42.78 -17.65
N THR A 116 -3.27 -42.29 -16.72
CA THR A 116 -2.57 -41.00 -16.84
C THR A 116 -1.46 -41.10 -17.89
N ALA A 117 -0.66 -42.16 -17.83
CA ALA A 117 0.38 -42.44 -18.81
C ALA A 117 -0.17 -42.63 -20.23
N GLN A 118 -1.31 -43.31 -20.36
CA GLN A 118 -2.04 -43.43 -21.64
C GLN A 118 -2.50 -42.07 -22.18
N ARG A 119 -3.03 -41.19 -21.31
CA ARG A 119 -3.40 -39.82 -21.70
C ARG A 119 -2.19 -39.02 -22.17
N TRP A 120 -1.05 -39.12 -21.48
CA TRP A 120 0.19 -38.45 -21.91
C TRP A 120 0.68 -38.98 -23.26
N ALA A 121 0.71 -40.30 -23.46
CA ALA A 121 1.09 -40.89 -24.74
C ALA A 121 0.15 -40.45 -25.88
N GLN A 122 -1.15 -40.30 -25.61
CA GLN A 122 -2.11 -39.80 -26.59
C GLN A 122 -1.90 -38.31 -26.90
N MET A 123 -1.70 -37.47 -25.88
CA MET A 123 -1.39 -36.06 -26.07
C MET A 123 -0.11 -35.88 -26.87
N TYR A 124 0.90 -36.72 -26.63
CA TYR A 124 2.18 -36.66 -27.36
C TYR A 124 2.03 -36.90 -28.86
N LYS A 125 1.10 -37.80 -29.23
CA LYS A 125 0.80 -38.05 -30.65
C LYS A 125 0.10 -36.89 -31.33
N THR A 126 -0.68 -36.11 -30.58
CA THR A 126 -1.41 -34.96 -31.11
C THR A 126 -0.50 -33.72 -31.18
N ASP A 127 0.18 -33.41 -30.07
CA ASP A 127 1.10 -32.28 -29.94
C ASP A 127 2.09 -32.56 -28.78
N PRO A 128 3.37 -32.85 -29.07
CA PRO A 128 4.39 -33.11 -28.06
C PRO A 128 4.60 -31.97 -27.07
N ASP A 129 4.48 -30.73 -27.51
CA ASP A 129 4.78 -29.55 -26.70
C ASP A 129 3.66 -29.27 -25.68
N SER A 130 2.41 -29.61 -26.04
CA SER A 130 1.22 -29.43 -25.19
C SER A 130 1.30 -30.13 -23.82
N ILE A 131 2.10 -31.20 -23.70
CA ILE A 131 2.20 -32.00 -22.47
C ILE A 131 2.90 -31.24 -21.34
N PHE A 132 3.84 -30.37 -21.70
CA PHE A 132 4.61 -29.57 -20.74
C PHE A 132 3.99 -28.19 -20.50
N ILE A 133 3.07 -27.76 -21.37
CA ILE A 133 2.34 -26.50 -21.20
C ILE A 133 1.32 -26.65 -20.08
N LYS A 134 1.60 -25.99 -18.96
CA LYS A 134 0.63 -25.82 -17.86
C LYS A 134 -0.34 -24.70 -18.23
N TYR A 135 -1.51 -25.06 -18.75
CA TYR A 135 -2.58 -24.08 -18.88
C TYR A 135 -2.98 -23.59 -17.49
N LYS A 136 -2.99 -22.27 -17.27
CA LYS A 136 -3.65 -21.70 -16.10
C LYS A 136 -5.12 -22.09 -16.22
N LYS A 137 -5.65 -22.81 -15.23
CA LYS A 137 -7.08 -23.11 -15.21
C LYS A 137 -7.82 -21.78 -15.26
N THR A 138 -8.68 -21.59 -16.26
CA THR A 138 -9.58 -20.45 -16.31
C THR A 138 -10.34 -20.42 -15.01
N GLY A 139 -10.12 -19.37 -14.22
CA GLY A 139 -10.77 -19.20 -12.94
C GLY A 139 -12.27 -19.04 -13.11
N ARG A 140 -12.99 -18.95 -11.98
CA ARG A 140 -14.40 -18.57 -11.98
C ARG A 140 -14.56 -17.22 -12.69
N SER A 141 -15.58 -17.09 -13.52
CA SER A 141 -15.92 -15.81 -14.16
C SER A 141 -16.16 -14.73 -13.10
N ARG A 142 -15.75 -13.51 -13.41
CA ARG A 142 -15.86 -12.37 -12.48
C ARG A 142 -17.33 -11.97 -12.35
N ILE A 143 -17.73 -11.68 -11.11
CA ILE A 143 -19.09 -11.18 -10.78
C ILE A 143 -19.22 -9.71 -11.20
N LEU A 144 -18.15 -8.93 -11.08
CA LEU A 144 -18.10 -7.52 -11.43
C LEU A 144 -17.50 -7.36 -12.82
N GLN A 145 -18.30 -6.84 -13.74
CA GLN A 145 -18.00 -6.58 -15.14
C GLN A 145 -17.54 -5.14 -15.39
N VAL A 146 -17.19 -4.84 -16.65
CA VAL A 146 -16.65 -3.53 -17.10
C VAL A 146 -17.63 -2.38 -16.82
N GLU A 147 -18.94 -2.63 -16.92
CA GLU A 147 -19.99 -1.64 -16.69
C GLU A 147 -19.95 -1.05 -15.26
N TYR A 148 -19.72 -1.90 -14.25
CA TYR A 148 -19.58 -1.46 -12.87
C TYR A 148 -18.36 -0.57 -12.67
N LYS A 149 -17.26 -0.85 -13.37
CA LYS A 149 -16.03 -0.06 -13.28
C LYS A 149 -16.28 1.38 -13.75
N GLN A 150 -17.00 1.56 -14.85
CA GLN A 150 -17.29 2.89 -15.37
C GLN A 150 -18.14 3.71 -14.38
N VAL A 151 -19.20 3.11 -13.83
CA VAL A 151 -20.04 3.77 -12.83
C VAL A 151 -19.24 4.19 -11.59
N ILE A 152 -18.35 3.32 -11.11
CA ILE A 152 -17.51 3.62 -9.94
C ILE A 152 -16.56 4.79 -10.22
N LEU A 153 -15.95 4.82 -11.41
CA LEU A 153 -15.00 5.88 -11.77
C LEU A 153 -15.71 7.23 -11.92
N GLU A 154 -16.82 7.28 -12.66
CA GLU A 154 -17.63 8.50 -12.81
C GLU A 154 -18.06 9.05 -11.44
N TYR A 155 -18.54 8.18 -10.55
CA TYR A 155 -18.97 8.60 -9.21
C TYR A 155 -17.83 9.14 -8.34
N ILE A 156 -16.64 8.55 -8.43
CA ILE A 156 -15.47 8.96 -7.64
C ILE A 156 -14.84 10.23 -8.20
N ASP A 157 -14.88 10.43 -9.52
CA ASP A 157 -14.41 11.68 -10.14
C ASP A 157 -15.26 12.88 -9.70
N GLU A 158 -16.59 12.68 -9.59
CA GLU A 158 -17.50 13.69 -9.02
C GLU A 158 -17.32 13.86 -7.50
N ASN A 159 -17.02 12.77 -6.78
CA ASN A 159 -16.94 12.73 -5.32
C ASN A 159 -15.63 12.06 -4.86
N PRO A 160 -14.48 12.76 -4.91
CA PRO A 160 -13.17 12.16 -4.62
C PRO A 160 -12.99 11.71 -3.17
N SER A 161 -13.85 12.20 -2.26
CA SER A 161 -13.87 11.83 -0.85
C SER A 161 -14.93 10.78 -0.51
N ALA A 162 -15.55 10.16 -1.53
CA ALA A 162 -16.59 9.16 -1.33
C ALA A 162 -16.11 7.97 -0.50
N VAL A 163 -16.98 7.53 0.40
CA VAL A 163 -16.78 6.33 1.21
C VAL A 163 -17.22 5.11 0.41
N LEU A 164 -16.56 3.97 0.64
CA LEU A 164 -16.88 2.71 -0.04
C LEU A 164 -18.36 2.30 0.09
N GLU A 165 -19.03 2.66 1.18
CA GLU A 165 -20.47 2.41 1.37
C GLU A 165 -21.31 3.20 0.38
N GLN A 166 -20.99 4.48 0.17
CA GLN A 166 -21.67 5.32 -0.81
C GLN A 166 -21.48 4.78 -2.23
N VAL A 167 -20.28 4.27 -2.55
CA VAL A 167 -20.02 3.59 -3.82
C VAL A 167 -20.90 2.34 -3.97
N MET A 168 -21.09 1.57 -2.89
CA MET A 168 -21.99 0.41 -2.92
C MET A 168 -23.46 0.81 -3.12
N ASP A 169 -23.91 1.87 -2.46
CA ASP A 169 -25.29 2.35 -2.59
C ASP A 169 -25.57 2.83 -4.03
N GLN A 170 -24.61 3.52 -4.65
CA GLN A 170 -24.70 3.91 -6.06
C GLN A 170 -24.78 2.71 -7.01
N LEU A 171 -24.03 1.64 -6.72
CA LEU A 171 -24.11 0.40 -7.49
C LEU A 171 -25.46 -0.31 -7.30
N LEU A 172 -26.00 -0.34 -6.08
CA LEU A 172 -27.33 -0.90 -5.82
C LEU A 172 -28.44 -0.10 -6.50
N GLN A 173 -28.31 1.23 -6.55
CA GLN A 173 -29.28 2.11 -7.21
C GLN A 173 -29.29 1.91 -8.73
N LYS A 174 -28.11 1.77 -9.37
CA LYS A 174 -28.02 1.54 -10.82
C LYS A 174 -28.28 0.08 -11.23
N PHE A 175 -28.00 -0.89 -10.36
CA PHE A 175 -28.13 -2.31 -10.65
C PHE A 175 -29.01 -3.01 -9.60
N GLN A 176 -30.27 -3.26 -9.97
CA GLN A 176 -31.34 -3.73 -9.06
C GLN A 176 -31.13 -5.13 -8.44
N ASP A 177 -30.15 -5.91 -8.92
CA ASP A 177 -29.80 -7.26 -8.45
C ASP A 177 -28.37 -7.38 -7.88
N PHE A 178 -27.77 -6.27 -7.45
CA PHE A 178 -26.38 -6.25 -7.01
C PHE A 178 -26.15 -6.90 -5.64
N LYS A 179 -25.91 -8.21 -5.61
CA LYS A 179 -25.61 -8.98 -4.38
C LYS A 179 -24.11 -9.22 -4.21
N VAL A 180 -23.37 -8.19 -3.80
CA VAL A 180 -21.91 -8.26 -3.61
C VAL A 180 -21.51 -7.77 -2.21
N SER A 181 -20.53 -8.42 -1.59
CA SER A 181 -20.02 -8.02 -0.27
C SER A 181 -19.14 -6.76 -0.36
N LYS A 182 -19.07 -5.98 0.73
CA LYS A 182 -18.18 -4.80 0.86
C LYS A 182 -16.71 -5.12 0.57
N SER A 183 -16.23 -6.29 0.99
CA SER A 183 -14.85 -6.74 0.71
C SER A 183 -14.60 -6.98 -0.78
N THR A 184 -15.60 -7.49 -1.51
CA THR A 184 -15.50 -7.74 -2.95
C THR A 184 -15.46 -6.42 -3.72
N VAL A 185 -16.29 -5.45 -3.34
CA VAL A 185 -16.25 -4.09 -3.93
C VAL A 185 -14.93 -3.40 -3.62
N ASN A 186 -14.44 -3.46 -2.37
CA ASN A 186 -13.13 -2.90 -2.01
C ASN A 186 -11.99 -3.49 -2.86
N ASN A 187 -11.98 -4.81 -3.02
CA ASN A 187 -10.97 -5.47 -3.85
C ASN A 187 -11.09 -5.01 -5.30
N PHE A 188 -12.30 -4.94 -5.85
CA PHE A 188 -12.54 -4.47 -7.22
C PHE A 188 -12.08 -3.03 -7.45
N VAL A 189 -12.40 -2.12 -6.53
CA VAL A 189 -11.95 -0.71 -6.55
C VAL A 189 -10.42 -0.63 -6.56
N ARG A 190 -9.74 -1.45 -5.74
CA ARG A 190 -8.27 -1.46 -5.66
C ARG A 190 -7.60 -2.11 -6.86
N THR A 191 -8.09 -3.27 -7.32
CA THR A 191 -7.39 -4.09 -8.33
C THR A 191 -7.84 -3.83 -9.75
N GLU A 192 -9.12 -3.52 -9.97
CA GLU A 192 -9.69 -3.34 -11.31
C GLU A 192 -9.85 -1.86 -11.65
N CYS A 193 -10.20 -1.02 -10.68
CA CYS A 193 -10.28 0.43 -10.86
C CYS A 193 -8.93 1.14 -10.59
N ASN A 194 -7.93 0.43 -10.03
CA ASN A 194 -6.60 0.97 -9.70
C ASN A 194 -6.66 2.21 -8.78
N LEU A 195 -7.66 2.27 -7.91
CA LEU A 195 -7.85 3.40 -7.00
C LEU A 195 -7.09 3.19 -5.69
N SER A 196 -6.47 4.27 -5.21
CA SER A 196 -5.72 4.31 -3.96
C SER A 196 -6.26 5.40 -3.05
N LEU A 197 -6.38 5.10 -1.76
CA LEU A 197 -6.73 6.11 -0.76
C LEU A 197 -5.48 6.91 -0.40
N LYS A 198 -5.54 8.22 -0.60
CA LYS A 198 -4.51 9.16 -0.15
C LYS A 198 -5.05 9.97 1.03
N LYS A 199 -4.16 10.31 1.96
CA LYS A 199 -4.52 11.26 3.02
C LYS A 199 -4.68 12.66 2.41
N PRO A 200 -5.77 13.38 2.71
CA PRO A 200 -5.90 14.76 2.29
C PRO A 200 -4.83 15.61 2.99
N GLN A 201 -4.27 16.57 2.27
CA GLN A 201 -3.44 17.61 2.84
C GLN A 201 -4.32 18.83 3.10
N PHE A 202 -4.48 19.19 4.37
CA PHE A 202 -5.26 20.37 4.73
C PHE A 202 -4.47 21.63 4.39
N GLN A 203 -5.14 22.58 3.74
CA GLN A 203 -4.64 23.91 3.48
C GLN A 203 -5.58 24.92 4.14
N PRO A 204 -5.08 26.07 4.62
CA PRO A 204 -5.93 27.13 5.15
C PRO A 204 -6.97 27.55 4.11
N VAL A 205 -8.23 27.76 4.52
CA VAL A 205 -9.33 28.14 3.62
C VAL A 205 -9.00 29.44 2.89
N ASP A 206 -8.42 30.41 3.60
CA ASP A 206 -7.99 31.69 3.06
C ASP A 206 -7.00 31.55 1.89
N ARG A 207 -6.19 30.49 1.88
CA ARG A 207 -5.24 30.21 0.78
C ARG A 207 -5.97 29.91 -0.53
N SER A 208 -7.20 29.41 -0.47
CA SER A 208 -8.00 29.05 -1.64
C SER A 208 -9.03 30.13 -2.00
N SER A 209 -9.02 31.29 -1.35
CA SER A 209 -9.87 32.41 -1.76
C SER A 209 -9.41 32.97 -3.11
N GLU A 210 -10.35 33.38 -3.94
CA GLU A 210 -10.06 33.92 -5.28
C GLU A 210 -9.10 35.13 -5.19
N GLU A 211 -9.32 36.00 -4.21
CA GLU A 211 -8.48 37.17 -3.94
C GLU A 211 -7.03 36.76 -3.64
N LYS A 212 -6.80 35.76 -2.77
CA LYS A 212 -5.45 35.28 -2.44
C LYS A 212 -4.81 34.45 -3.56
N ILE A 213 -5.61 33.81 -4.41
CA ILE A 213 -5.11 33.18 -5.63
C ILE A 213 -4.59 34.25 -6.59
N GLN A 214 -5.38 35.31 -6.82
CA GLN A 214 -5.00 36.42 -7.69
C GLN A 214 -3.78 37.19 -7.16
N GLU A 215 -3.75 37.54 -5.87
CA GLU A 215 -2.59 38.20 -5.26
C GLU A 215 -1.29 37.40 -5.46
N ARG A 216 -1.34 36.07 -5.28
CA ARG A 216 -0.17 35.20 -5.51
C ARG A 216 0.21 35.14 -6.98
N PHE A 217 -0.77 35.09 -7.87
CA PHE A 217 -0.52 35.10 -9.31
C PHE A 217 0.17 36.40 -9.72
N ASP A 218 -0.35 37.55 -9.29
CA ASP A 218 0.21 38.87 -9.58
C ASP A 218 1.60 39.03 -8.96
N TRP A 219 1.81 38.53 -7.74
CA TRP A 219 3.10 38.51 -7.08
C TRP A 219 4.12 37.69 -7.88
N VAL A 220 3.79 36.46 -8.29
CA VAL A 220 4.68 35.63 -9.13
C VAL A 220 4.94 36.31 -10.47
N HIS A 221 3.94 36.93 -11.07
CA HIS A 221 4.09 37.63 -12.35
C HIS A 221 5.00 38.86 -12.23
N LYS A 222 4.87 39.64 -11.15
CA LYS A 222 5.74 40.78 -10.83
C LYS A 222 7.21 40.36 -10.79
N TRP A 223 7.53 39.29 -10.06
CA TRP A 223 8.91 38.81 -9.90
C TRP A 223 9.45 38.08 -11.13
N LYS A 224 8.58 37.47 -11.95
CA LYS A 224 9.00 36.90 -13.24
C LYS A 224 9.56 37.96 -14.20
N CYS A 225 9.15 39.21 -14.05
CA CYS A 225 9.59 40.34 -14.87
C CYS A 225 10.86 41.03 -14.33
N THR A 226 11.34 40.68 -13.12
CA THR A 226 12.57 41.23 -12.55
C THR A 226 13.76 40.27 -12.77
N ASP A 227 14.96 40.70 -12.38
CA ASP A 227 16.20 39.93 -12.49
C ASP A 227 16.45 39.00 -11.28
N MET A 228 15.43 38.79 -10.46
CA MET A 228 15.53 37.98 -9.24
C MET A 228 15.63 36.49 -9.61
N ASP A 229 16.73 35.85 -9.19
CA ASP A 229 16.99 34.42 -9.22
C ASP A 229 17.10 33.87 -7.79
N PHE A 230 16.10 33.08 -7.41
CA PHE A 230 15.99 32.41 -6.11
C PHE A 230 17.20 31.53 -5.72
N ARG A 231 18.07 31.19 -6.67
CA ARG A 231 19.24 30.34 -6.41
C ARG A 231 20.55 31.10 -6.26
N THR A 232 20.67 32.31 -6.80
CA THR A 232 21.97 32.97 -6.93
C THR A 232 22.02 34.35 -6.30
N ASN A 233 20.93 35.13 -6.36
CA ASN A 233 20.96 36.53 -5.94
C ASN A 233 19.86 36.90 -4.93
N CYS A 234 19.25 35.93 -4.24
CA CYS A 234 18.13 36.16 -3.32
C CYS A 234 18.39 35.51 -1.94
N ILE A 235 18.07 36.22 -0.87
CA ILE A 235 18.12 35.77 0.52
C ILE A 235 16.71 35.87 1.13
N PHE A 236 16.27 34.81 1.79
CA PHE A 236 15.00 34.75 2.49
C PHE A 236 15.24 34.79 4.00
N LEU A 237 14.60 35.76 4.66
CA LEU A 237 14.58 35.87 6.11
C LEU A 237 13.16 35.59 6.58
N ASP A 238 13.01 34.56 7.41
CA ASP A 238 11.72 34.20 8.01
C ASP A 238 11.94 33.79 9.47
N GLU A 239 10.96 34.12 10.30
CA GLU A 239 10.97 33.77 11.71
C GLU A 239 10.42 32.35 11.89
N SER A 240 11.31 31.38 12.11
CA SER A 240 10.89 30.01 12.38
C SER A 240 10.47 29.86 13.84
N ALA A 241 9.19 29.58 14.08
CA ALA A 241 8.72 29.18 15.41
C ALA A 241 9.16 27.73 15.71
N PHE A 242 10.06 27.55 16.69
CA PHE A 242 10.43 26.23 17.18
C PHE A 242 9.33 25.67 18.08
N HIS A 243 8.50 24.77 17.54
CA HIS A 243 7.51 24.04 18.33
C HIS A 243 8.18 22.87 19.08
N ILE A 244 8.09 22.89 20.42
CA ILE A 244 8.64 21.84 21.33
C ILE A 244 7.86 20.51 21.24
N ASN A 245 6.73 20.49 20.52
CA ASN A 245 5.85 19.33 20.47
C ASN A 245 6.52 18.14 19.77
N LEU A 246 6.67 17.04 20.50
CA LEU A 246 7.19 15.77 20.03
C LEU A 246 6.19 15.09 19.09
N ASN A 247 6.65 14.66 17.91
CA ASN A 247 5.84 13.85 17.01
C ASN A 247 5.61 12.45 17.59
N VAL A 248 4.42 11.89 17.38
CA VAL A 248 4.12 10.50 17.72
C VAL A 248 5.03 9.58 16.90
N VAL A 249 5.89 8.83 17.60
CA VAL A 249 6.76 7.83 16.97
C VAL A 249 5.93 6.60 16.65
N TRP A 250 5.72 6.34 15.36
CA TRP A 250 5.08 5.12 14.89
C TRP A 250 6.09 3.96 14.92
N LEU A 251 6.18 3.27 16.06
CA LEU A 251 6.90 2.00 16.13
C LEU A 251 6.12 0.95 15.33
N GLY A 252 6.79 0.28 14.39
CA GLY A 252 6.23 -0.80 13.57
C GLY A 252 5.92 -2.04 14.40
N GLN A 253 4.87 -1.98 15.22
CA GLN A 253 4.40 -3.10 16.03
C GLN A 253 3.66 -4.10 15.13
N LYS A 254 4.04 -5.38 15.20
CA LYS A 254 3.24 -6.48 14.61
C LYS A 254 1.92 -6.55 15.38
N LYS A 255 0.83 -6.18 14.70
CA LYS A 255 -0.60 -6.32 15.04
C LYS A 255 -0.95 -6.60 16.51
N LYS A 256 -1.70 -5.64 17.09
CA LYS A 256 -2.35 -5.62 18.41
C LYS A 256 -1.39 -5.57 19.60
N LYS A 257 -0.89 -4.36 19.86
CA LYS A 257 -0.82 -3.86 21.24
C LYS A 257 -1.55 -2.53 21.22
N ASP A 258 -2.48 -2.34 22.15
CA ASP A 258 -3.27 -1.13 22.23
C ASP A 258 -2.32 0.07 22.36
N CYS A 259 -2.44 1.03 21.43
CA CYS A 259 -1.85 2.34 21.64
C CYS A 259 -2.63 2.98 22.78
N LEU A 260 -2.10 2.90 24.00
CA LEU A 260 -2.64 3.63 25.14
C LEU A 260 -2.57 5.13 24.82
N LEU A 261 -3.75 5.76 24.83
CA LEU A 261 -3.94 7.22 24.78
C LEU A 261 -3.45 7.88 26.06
#